data_AF-A0A2A5RJZ0-F1
#
_entry.id   AF-A0A2A5RJZ0-F1
#
_cell.length_a   1.000
_cell.length_b   1.000
_cell.length_c   1.000
_cell.angle_alpha   90.00
_cell.angle_beta   90.00
_cell.angle_gamma   90.00
#
_symmetry.space_group_name_H-M   'P 1'
#
loop_
_entity.id
_entity.type
_entity.pdbx_description
1 polymer ?
#
loop_
_entity_poly.entity_id
_entity_poly.type
_entity_poly.pdbx_seq_one_letter_code
_entity_poly.pdbx_strand_id
1 'polypeptide(L)' 'MTDGEGWYQEWGQAARKIKKGDVIVTHDGIKHWHGASSKHSMTHLALTAGKAEWLEPVSDDTYDKLDK' A
#
# COMPACT_ATOMS: atom_id res chain seq x y z
N MET A 1 1.11 -8.59 -6.24
CA MET A 1 1.81 -7.63 -7.12
C MET A 1 2.12 -8.28 -8.46
N THR A 2 1.78 -7.64 -9.59
CA THR A 2 2.05 -8.19 -10.94
C THR A 2 3.24 -7.52 -11.62
N ASP A 3 3.48 -6.23 -11.36
CA ASP A 3 4.61 -5.48 -11.93
C ASP A 3 5.02 -4.28 -11.07
N GLY A 4 6.28 -3.86 -11.19
CA GLY A 4 6.83 -2.67 -10.53
C GLY A 4 7.15 -2.84 -9.03
N GLU A 5 7.27 -1.70 -8.35
CA GLU A 5 7.57 -1.59 -6.91
C GLU A 5 6.68 -0.55 -6.24
N GLY A 6 6.32 -0.80 -4.98
CA GLY A 6 5.74 0.24 -4.15
C GLY A 6 5.65 -0.16 -2.69
N TRP A 7 4.65 0.40 -2.02
CA TRP A 7 4.54 0.38 -0.57
C TRP A 7 3.16 -0.12 -0.14
N TYR A 8 3.13 -0.79 1.00
CA TYR A 8 1.94 -1.15 1.75
C TYR A 8 2.17 -0.81 3.22
N GLN A 9 1.18 -0.25 3.89
CA GLN A 9 1.27 0.07 5.31
C GLN A 9 -0.08 -0.09 6.01
N GLU A 10 -0.07 -0.83 7.12
CA GLU A 10 -1.13 -0.78 8.13
C GLU A 10 -0.89 0.42 9.06
N TRP A 11 -1.96 1.08 9.48
CA TRP A 11 -1.84 2.30 10.28
C TRP A 11 -1.08 2.05 11.59
N GLY A 12 -0.10 2.92 11.88
CA GLY A 12 0.78 2.80 13.05
C GLY A 12 1.89 1.75 12.93
N GLN A 13 1.93 0.96 11.86
CA GLN A 13 3.02 0.02 11.57
C GLN A 13 4.05 0.61 10.60
N ALA A 14 5.23 0.00 10.53
CA ALA A 14 6.22 0.36 9.51
C ALA A 14 5.71 -0.01 8.10
N ALA A 15 5.91 0.89 7.14
CA ALA A 15 5.60 0.60 5.75
C ALA A 15 6.50 -0.53 5.21
N ARG A 16 5.90 -1.40 4.41
CA ARG A 16 6.54 -2.57 3.81
C ARG A 16 6.67 -2.33 2.31
N LYS A 17 7.89 -2.51 1.79
CA LYS A 17 8.11 -2.49 0.35
C LYS A 17 7.52 -3.75 -0.27
N ILE A 18 6.81 -3.59 -1.37
CA ILE A 18 6.17 -4.68 -2.11
C ILE A 18 6.63 -4.67 -3.57
N LYS A 19 6.94 -5.86 -4.09
CA LYS A 19 7.49 -6.10 -5.43
C LYS A 19 6.80 -7.27 -6.11
N LYS A 20 7.08 -7.44 -7.41
CA LYS A 20 6.48 -8.51 -8.22
C LYS A 20 6.55 -9.88 -7.53
N GLY A 21 5.40 -10.57 -7.49
CA GLY A 21 5.25 -11.86 -6.83
C GLY A 21 4.74 -11.78 -5.39
N ASP A 22 4.85 -10.63 -4.71
CA ASP A 22 4.37 -10.49 -3.34
C ASP A 22 2.84 -10.58 -3.25
N VAL A 23 2.38 -11.21 -2.18
CA VAL A 23 0.96 -11.33 -1.78
C VAL A 23 0.79 -10.64 -0.44
N ILE A 24 -0.17 -9.71 -0.38
CA ILE A 24 -0.54 -8.99 0.84
C ILE A 24 -1.98 -9.36 1.17
N VAL A 25 -2.21 -9.78 2.41
CA VAL A 25 -3.54 -10.04 2.95
C VAL A 25 -3.89 -8.91 3.90
N THR A 26 -4.94 -8.17 3.57
CA THR A 26 -5.48 -7.09 4.40
C THR A 26 -6.65 -7.64 5.19
N HIS A 27 -6.51 -7.67 6.52
CA HIS A 27 -7.57 -8.17 7.39
C HIS A 27 -8.68 -7.12 7.56
N ASP A 28 -9.89 -7.59 7.82
CA ASP A 28 -11.06 -6.73 8.03
C ASP A 28 -10.86 -5.76 9.19
N GLY A 29 -11.39 -4.55 9.06
CA GLY A 29 -11.26 -3.47 10.04
C GLY A 29 -9.85 -2.86 10.17
N ILE A 30 -8.84 -3.35 9.45
CA ILE A 30 -7.49 -2.78 9.50
C ILE A 30 -7.38 -1.61 8.52
N LYS A 31 -7.22 -0.39 9.06
CA LYS A 31 -6.87 0.78 8.26
C LYS A 31 -5.49 0.60 7.61
N HIS A 32 -5.44 0.68 6.30
CA HIS A 32 -4.20 0.52 5.53
C HIS A 32 -4.22 1.36 4.26
N TRP A 33 -3.05 1.50 3.64
CA TRP A 33 -2.91 2.01 2.30
C TRP A 33 -1.86 1.21 1.52
N HIS A 34 -1.92 1.29 0.20
CA HIS A 34 -0.91 0.75 -0.70
C HIS A 34 -0.83 1.62 -1.95
N GLY A 35 0.36 1.76 -2.51
CA GLY A 35 0.58 2.57 -3.70
C GLY A 35 1.97 2.38 -4.27
N ALA A 36 2.21 3.00 -5.43
CA ALA A 36 3.52 2.98 -6.09
C ALA A 36 4.63 3.49 -5.17
N SER A 37 5.88 3.28 -5.55
CA SER A 37 7.00 4.04 -4.99
C SER A 37 7.13 5.39 -5.71
N SER A 38 7.86 6.33 -5.13
CA SER A 38 8.20 7.61 -5.77
C SER A 38 9.06 7.45 -7.04
N LYS A 39 9.73 6.29 -7.20
CA LYS A 39 10.69 6.03 -8.29
C LYS A 39 10.15 5.10 -9.38
N HIS A 40 9.18 4.25 -9.05
CA HIS A 40 8.64 3.23 -9.95
C HIS A 40 7.13 3.14 -9.83
N SER A 41 6.46 2.94 -10.97
CA SER A 41 5.06 2.56 -11.00
C SER A 41 4.83 1.18 -10.37
N MET A 42 3.57 0.91 -10.05
CA MET A 42 3.10 -0.35 -9.47
C MET A 42 1.87 -0.82 -10.25
N THR A 43 1.72 -2.13 -10.41
CA THR A 43 0.45 -2.75 -10.81
C THR A 43 0.19 -4.00 -9.98
N HIS A 44 -1.02 -4.11 -9.42
CA HIS A 44 -1.43 -5.27 -8.66
C HIS A 44 -2.91 -5.59 -8.89
N LEU A 45 -3.27 -6.83 -8.59
CA LEU A 45 -4.66 -7.26 -8.50
C LEU A 45 -5.13 -7.06 -7.07
N ALA A 46 -6.30 -6.43 -6.90
CA ALA A 46 -6.98 -6.30 -5.62
C ALA A 46 -8.27 -7.13 -5.65
N LEU A 47 -8.40 -8.05 -4.70
CA LEU A 47 -9.58 -8.89 -4.53
C LEU A 47 -10.18 -8.56 -3.16
N THR A 48 -11.37 -7.98 -3.15
CA THR A 48 -11.99 -7.46 -1.92
C THR A 48 -13.29 -8.20 -1.64
N ALA A 49 -13.42 -8.70 -0.41
CA ALA A 49 -14.70 -9.14 0.13
C ALA A 49 -15.28 -8.02 0.99
N GLY A 50 -16.49 -7.55 0.69
CA GLY A 50 -17.15 -6.46 1.43
C GLY A 50 -17.01 -5.08 0.76
N LYS A 51 -17.20 -4.03 1.55
CA LYS A 51 -17.17 -2.63 1.09
C LYS A 51 -16.03 -1.88 1.79
N ALA A 52 -15.34 -1.03 1.04
CA ALA A 52 -14.32 -0.15 1.61
C ALA A 52 -14.98 1.07 2.30
N GLU A 53 -14.45 1.42 3.46
CA GLU A 53 -14.66 2.73 4.08
C GLU A 53 -13.45 3.61 3.74
N TRP A 54 -13.70 4.74 3.08
CA TRP A 54 -12.65 5.69 2.73
C TRP A 54 -12.46 6.68 3.87
N LEU A 55 -11.20 6.89 4.23
CA LEU A 55 -10.79 7.77 5.32
C LEU A 55 -10.00 8.96 4.74
N GLU A 56 -9.11 9.55 5.53
CA GLU A 56 -8.25 10.65 5.09
C GLU A 56 -7.14 10.19 4.14
N PRO A 57 -6.65 11.08 3.24
CA PRO A 57 -5.51 10.79 2.40
C PRO A 57 -4.23 10.60 3.22
N VAL A 58 -3.32 9.77 2.70
CA VAL A 58 -1.94 9.70 3.22
C VAL A 58 -1.26 11.03 2.91
N SER A 59 -0.63 11.65 3.91
CA SER A 59 0.07 12.92 3.71
C SER A 59 1.35 12.74 2.88
N ASP A 60 1.68 13.75 2.08
CA ASP A 60 2.92 13.77 1.28
C ASP A 60 4.16 13.57 2.15
N ASP A 61 4.23 14.20 3.33
CA ASP A 61 5.37 14.04 4.25
C ASP A 61 5.55 12.59 4.74
N THR A 62 4.45 11.87 5.02
CA THR A 62 4.51 10.44 5.36
C THR A 62 5.05 9.63 4.17
N TYR A 63 4.55 9.91 2.97
CA TYR A 63 4.87 9.15 1.77
C TYR A 63 6.31 9.42 1.29
N ASP A 64 6.71 10.68 1.22
CA ASP A 64 8.04 11.12 0.78
C ASP A 64 9.18 10.61 1.67
N LYS A 65 8.89 10.25 2.92
CA LYS A 65 9.88 9.66 3.84
C LYS A 65 10.25 8.22 3.51
N LEU A 66 9.47 7.52 2.68
CA LEU A 66 9.64 6.09 2.43
C LEU A 66 10.75 5.76 1.44
N ASP A 67 11.03 6.65 0.50
CA ASP A 67 12.03 6.44 -0.56
C ASP A 67 13.28 7.31 -0.43
N LYS A 68 13.46 7.94 0.75
CA LYS A 68 14.67 8.66 1.15
C LYS A 68 15.84 7.71 1.42
#